data_AF-A0A4R4NY85-F1
#
_entry.id   AF-A0A4R4NY85-F1
#
_cell.length_a   1.000
_cell.length_b   1.000
_cell.length_c   1.000
_cell.angle_alpha   90.00
_cell.angle_beta   90.00
_cell.angle_gamma   90.00
#
_symmetry.space_group_name_H-M   'P 1'
#
loop_
_entity.id
_entity.type
_entity.pdbx_description
1 polymer ?
#
loop_
_entity_poly.entity_id
_entity_poly.type
_entity_poly.pdbx_seq_one_letter_code
_entity_poly.pdbx_strand_id
1 'polypeptide(L)'
;MGERPPADWTAEYERTGRVEFPLRRLAFGVRSTPVFLILVPLIVLSATSIGNSNAVVKLAMVLAGLGFLFGVSGVSWQLITRKPYLIVDADGIQLGRRAILWPGFAMARLPAGRRGNRYVALKPVDARGLEIRVSQASVQDLDAFTHWLNALRDSRRTAEGDARADHG
;
A
#
# COMPACT_ATOMS: atom_id res chain seq x y z
N MET A 1 1.29 -10.60 7.15
CA MET A 1 0.10 -11.29 6.63
C MET A 1 -0.06 -11.25 5.10
N GLY A 2 0.33 -10.19 4.38
CA GLY A 2 0.02 -10.04 2.95
C GLY A 2 0.60 -11.06 1.95
N GLU A 3 1.40 -12.02 2.40
CA GLU A 3 1.92 -13.15 1.59
C GLU A 3 1.25 -14.48 1.94
N ARG A 4 0.43 -14.50 3.00
CA ARG A 4 -0.29 -15.67 3.47
C ARG A 4 -1.61 -15.83 2.73
N PRO A 5 -2.17 -17.06 2.65
CA PRO A 5 -3.47 -17.30 2.07
C PRO A 5 -4.62 -16.65 2.89
N PRO A 6 -5.80 -16.44 2.29
CA PRO A 6 -6.95 -15.82 2.96
C PRO A 6 -7.43 -16.55 4.22
N ALA A 7 -7.27 -17.87 4.28
CA ALA A 7 -7.63 -18.66 5.45
C ALA A 7 -6.88 -18.21 6.70
N ASP A 8 -5.60 -17.88 6.58
CA ASP A 8 -4.79 -17.38 7.68
C ASP A 8 -5.23 -15.98 8.13
N TRP A 9 -5.74 -15.16 7.20
CA TRP A 9 -6.27 -13.83 7.54
C TRP A 9 -7.56 -13.94 8.32
N THR A 10 -8.48 -14.81 7.89
CA THR A 10 -9.72 -15.09 8.62
C THR A 10 -9.42 -15.64 10.01
N ALA A 11 -8.55 -16.64 10.12
CA ALA A 11 -8.17 -17.21 11.41
C ALA A 11 -7.53 -16.18 12.35
N GLU A 12 -6.65 -15.32 11.84
CA GLU A 12 -6.06 -14.24 12.65
C GLU A 12 -7.10 -13.19 13.06
N TYR A 13 -8.02 -12.83 12.14
CA TYR A 13 -9.11 -11.91 12.43
C TYR A 13 -10.04 -12.45 13.52
N GLU A 14 -10.42 -13.72 13.45
CA GLU A 14 -11.24 -14.37 14.48
C GLU A 14 -10.50 -14.47 15.82
N ARG A 15 -9.19 -14.74 15.79
CA ARG A 15 -8.37 -14.88 17.00
C ARG A 15 -8.12 -13.56 17.72
N THR A 16 -7.93 -12.46 16.99
CA THR A 16 -7.42 -11.19 17.54
C THR A 16 -8.30 -9.99 17.28
N GLY A 17 -9.33 -10.14 16.44
CA GLY A 17 -10.15 -9.04 15.93
C GLY A 17 -9.42 -8.12 14.94
N ARG A 18 -8.18 -8.47 14.53
CA ARG A 18 -7.32 -7.57 13.75
C ARG A 18 -6.36 -8.31 12.83
N VAL A 19 -6.24 -7.87 11.59
CA VAL A 19 -5.26 -8.37 10.62
C VAL A 19 -4.36 -7.25 10.16
N GLU A 20 -3.05 -7.45 10.33
CA GLU A 20 -2.03 -6.47 9.93
C GLU A 20 -1.27 -6.91 8.68
N PHE A 21 -1.24 -6.03 7.69
CA PHE A 21 -0.54 -6.19 6.43
C PHE A 21 0.66 -5.23 6.39
N PRO A 22 1.87 -5.71 6.73
CA PRO A 22 3.08 -4.92 6.60
C PRO A 22 3.42 -4.70 5.12
N LEU A 23 4.06 -3.56 4.82
CA LEU A 23 4.55 -3.26 3.48
C LEU A 23 5.61 -4.29 3.06
N ARG A 24 5.42 -4.94 1.90
CA ARG A 24 6.34 -5.98 1.42
C ARG A 24 7.67 -5.36 0.99
N ARG A 25 8.75 -5.78 1.65
CA ARG A 25 10.13 -5.29 1.45
C ARG A 25 10.62 -5.41 0.01
N LEU A 26 10.19 -6.45 -0.72
CA LEU A 26 10.72 -6.77 -2.06
C LEU A 26 10.04 -5.98 -3.20
N ALA A 27 8.77 -5.61 -3.07
CA ALA A 27 8.04 -4.95 -4.15
C ALA A 27 8.44 -3.47 -4.36
N PHE A 28 8.97 -2.81 -3.32
CA PHE A 28 9.41 -1.41 -3.40
C PHE A 28 10.92 -1.29 -3.68
N GLY A 29 11.74 -2.18 -3.10
CA GLY A 29 13.17 -2.29 -3.38
C GLY A 29 13.42 -2.60 -4.85
N VAL A 30 12.93 -3.74 -5.35
CA VAL A 30 13.19 -4.20 -6.74
C VAL A 30 12.69 -3.23 -7.81
N ARG A 31 11.67 -2.42 -7.50
CA ARG A 31 11.13 -1.44 -8.46
C ARG A 31 11.91 -0.14 -8.56
N SER A 32 12.51 0.26 -7.45
CA SER A 32 13.37 1.43 -7.40
C SER A 32 14.81 1.09 -7.77
N THR A 33 15.24 -0.17 -7.57
CA THR A 33 16.57 -0.68 -7.94
C THR A 33 16.98 -0.40 -9.39
N PRO A 34 16.17 -0.63 -10.45
CA PRO A 34 16.59 -0.32 -11.83
C PRO A 34 16.72 1.19 -12.06
N VAL A 35 15.87 2.01 -11.45
CA VAL A 35 16.01 3.48 -11.51
C VAL A 35 17.33 3.89 -10.84
N PHE A 36 17.63 3.35 -9.66
CA PHE A 36 18.89 3.59 -8.96
C PHE A 36 20.11 3.08 -9.74
N LEU A 37 20.04 1.88 -10.34
CA LEU A 37 21.12 1.26 -11.11
C LEU A 37 21.39 1.95 -12.45
N ILE A 38 20.41 2.66 -13.02
CA ILE A 38 20.61 3.42 -14.26
C ILE A 38 21.02 4.86 -13.94
N LEU A 39 20.36 5.52 -12.98
CA LEU A 39 20.60 6.94 -12.70
C LEU A 39 21.97 7.19 -12.07
N VAL A 40 22.41 6.32 -11.14
CA VAL A 40 23.70 6.48 -10.44
C VAL A 40 24.90 6.40 -11.39
N PRO A 41 25.09 5.37 -12.23
CA PRO A 41 26.21 5.35 -13.17
C PRO A 41 26.10 6.45 -14.22
N LEU A 42 24.89 6.87 -14.63
CA LEU A 42 24.73 7.99 -15.56
C LEU A 42 25.23 9.32 -14.96
N ILE A 43 24.96 9.54 -13.66
CA ILE A 43 25.49 10.69 -12.90
C ILE A 43 27.01 10.58 -12.74
N VAL A 44 27.55 9.40 -12.40
CA VAL A 44 29.00 9.21 -12.23
C VAL A 44 29.76 9.37 -13.54
N LEU A 45 29.28 8.79 -14.66
CA LEU A 45 29.87 8.99 -15.99
C LEU A 45 29.81 10.46 -16.42
N SER A 46 28.69 11.13 -16.15
CA SER A 46 28.56 12.56 -16.45
C SER A 46 29.49 13.40 -15.57
N ALA A 47 29.75 12.97 -14.32
CA ALA A 47 30.61 13.68 -13.38
C ALA A 47 32.10 13.60 -13.79
N THR A 48 32.50 12.52 -14.45
CA THR A 48 33.85 12.42 -15.02
C THR A 48 34.06 13.35 -16.24
N SER A 49 33.00 13.96 -16.77
CA SER A 49 33.03 14.93 -17.89
C SER A 49 32.97 16.41 -17.43
N ILE A 50 33.10 16.66 -16.11
CA ILE A 50 32.92 17.96 -15.45
C ILE A 50 33.88 19.07 -15.94
N GLY A 51 34.96 18.71 -16.63
CA GLY A 51 35.91 19.69 -17.17
C GLY A 51 35.30 20.72 -18.14
N ASN A 52 34.17 20.42 -18.79
CA ASN A 52 33.63 21.26 -19.87
C ASN A 52 32.09 21.43 -19.88
N SER A 53 31.40 21.18 -18.76
CA SER A 53 29.92 21.07 -18.76
C SER A 53 29.20 22.38 -18.39
N ASN A 54 28.15 22.72 -19.17
CA ASN A 54 27.26 23.87 -18.97
C ASN A 54 26.59 23.90 -17.58
N ALA A 55 26.28 25.10 -17.07
CA ALA A 55 25.63 25.32 -15.78
C ALA A 55 24.32 24.54 -15.58
N VAL A 56 23.57 24.32 -16.67
CA VAL A 56 22.35 23.51 -16.69
C VAL A 56 22.61 22.04 -16.31
N VAL A 57 23.73 21.47 -16.77
CA VAL A 57 24.12 20.08 -16.46
C VAL A 57 24.50 19.95 -14.98
N LYS A 58 25.22 20.94 -14.44
CA LYS A 58 25.57 20.99 -13.01
C LYS A 58 24.33 21.09 -12.12
N LEU A 59 23.35 21.92 -12.50
CA LEU A 59 22.08 22.04 -11.77
C LEU A 59 21.27 20.74 -11.82
N ALA A 60 21.18 20.10 -12.99
CA ALA A 60 20.49 18.82 -13.14
C ALA A 60 21.12 17.72 -12.26
N MET A 61 22.46 17.69 -12.15
CA MET A 61 23.16 16.77 -11.25
C MET A 61 22.85 16.99 -9.77
N VAL A 62 22.86 18.25 -9.32
CA VAL A 62 22.56 18.57 -7.91
C VAL A 62 21.13 18.16 -7.57
N LEU A 63 20.18 18.46 -8.46
CA LEU A 63 18.78 18.03 -8.28
C LEU A 63 18.63 16.51 -8.28
N ALA A 64 19.36 15.81 -9.15
CA ALA A 64 19.36 14.35 -9.18
C ALA A 64 19.98 13.74 -7.91
N GLY A 65 21.08 14.31 -7.40
CA GLY A 65 21.71 13.89 -6.15
C GLY A 65 20.84 14.14 -4.91
N LEU A 66 20.16 15.28 -4.86
CA LEU A 66 19.17 15.56 -3.81
C LEU A 66 17.99 14.58 -3.89
N GLY A 67 17.47 14.33 -5.10
CA GLY A 67 16.43 13.32 -5.32
C GLY A 67 16.85 11.93 -4.86
N PHE A 68 18.12 11.56 -5.08
CA PHE A 68 18.70 10.31 -4.60
C PHE A 68 18.72 10.23 -3.06
N LEU A 69 19.25 11.25 -2.38
CA LEU A 69 19.31 11.29 -0.92
C LEU A 69 17.92 11.22 -0.29
N PHE A 70 16.95 11.96 -0.84
CA PHE A 70 15.56 11.90 -0.38
C PHE A 70 14.92 10.52 -0.61
N GLY A 71 15.14 9.93 -1.78
CA GLY A 71 14.64 8.60 -2.11
C GLY A 71 15.18 7.52 -1.18
N VAL A 72 16.51 7.47 -1.00
CA VAL A 72 17.17 6.49 -0.13
C VAL A 72 16.77 6.68 1.33
N SER A 73 16.70 7.92 1.82
CA SER A 73 16.30 8.21 3.20
C SER A 73 14.84 7.82 3.46
N GLY A 74 13.93 8.10 2.53
CA GLY A 74 12.52 7.69 2.65
C GLY A 74 12.35 6.17 2.68
N VAL A 75 13.07 5.45 1.82
CA VAL A 75 13.05 3.98 1.76
C VAL A 75 13.65 3.37 3.02
N SER A 76 14.78 3.88 3.48
CA SER A 76 15.45 3.43 4.70
C SER A 76 14.57 3.66 5.93
N TRP A 77 13.91 4.81 6.01
CA TRP A 77 12.98 5.13 7.10
C TRP A 77 11.77 4.17 7.13
N GLN A 78 11.19 3.84 5.99
CA GLN A 78 10.10 2.85 5.92
C GLN A 78 10.54 1.43 6.29
N LEU A 79 11.76 1.05 5.91
CA LEU A 79 12.35 -0.25 6.27
C LEU A 79 12.63 -0.38 7.77
N ILE A 80 13.10 0.70 8.40
CA ILE A 80 13.42 0.77 9.83
C ILE A 80 12.13 0.78 10.65
N THR A 81 11.13 1.56 10.25
CA THR A 81 9.94 1.76 11.10
C THR A 81 8.97 0.58 11.12
N ARG A 82 9.09 -0.43 10.23
CA ARG A 82 8.24 -1.65 10.16
C ARG A 82 6.72 -1.39 10.32
N LYS A 83 6.24 -0.17 10.09
CA LYS A 83 4.86 0.20 10.40
C LYS A 83 3.92 -0.59 9.50
N PRO A 84 2.94 -1.32 10.06
CA PRO A 84 1.93 -1.97 9.23
C PRO A 84 1.25 -0.90 8.39
N TYR A 85 1.34 -1.06 7.07
CA TYR A 85 0.83 -0.03 6.16
C TYR A 85 -0.67 -0.17 6.00
N LEU A 86 -1.19 -1.39 6.11
CA LEU A 86 -2.62 -1.70 6.07
C LEU A 86 -3.01 -2.51 7.31
N ILE A 87 -4.08 -2.09 7.98
CA ILE A 87 -4.67 -2.74 9.15
C ILE A 87 -6.15 -2.90 8.87
N VAL A 88 -6.70 -4.09 9.14
CA VAL A 88 -8.15 -4.35 9.09
C VAL A 88 -8.55 -4.83 10.47
N ASP A 89 -9.41 -4.10 11.15
CA ASP A 89 -9.80 -4.35 12.53
C ASP A 89 -11.33 -4.36 12.70
N ALA A 90 -11.79 -4.30 13.95
CA ALA A 90 -13.20 -4.29 14.25
C ALA A 90 -13.90 -2.96 13.91
N ASP A 91 -13.16 -1.87 13.85
CA ASP A 91 -13.68 -0.52 13.59
C ASP A 91 -13.70 -0.20 12.10
N GLY A 92 -12.72 -0.72 11.35
CA GLY A 92 -12.64 -0.54 9.91
C GLY A 92 -11.34 -0.98 9.27
N ILE A 93 -10.97 -0.25 8.22
CA ILE A 93 -9.79 -0.49 7.39
C ILE A 93 -8.92 0.77 7.42
N GLN A 94 -7.68 0.61 7.88
CA GLN A 94 -6.71 1.70 8.01
C GLN A 94 -5.53 1.47 7.05
N LEU A 95 -5.19 2.48 6.24
CA LEU A 95 -4.03 2.50 5.36
C LEU A 95 -3.14 3.71 5.71
N GLY A 96 -2.10 3.48 6.51
CA GLY A 96 -1.19 4.53 6.98
C GLY A 96 -1.92 5.59 7.82
N ARG A 97 -2.14 6.77 7.23
CA ARG A 97 -2.89 7.89 7.88
C ARG A 97 -4.37 7.96 7.48
N ARG A 98 -4.79 7.15 6.51
CA ARG A 98 -6.17 7.13 6.02
C ARG A 98 -6.91 5.98 6.67
N ALA A 99 -8.17 6.18 7.03
CA ALA A 99 -9.01 5.11 7.56
C ALA A 99 -10.43 5.21 6.96
N ILE A 100 -11.06 4.05 6.78
CA ILE A 100 -12.47 3.92 6.42
C ILE A 100 -13.10 3.03 7.48
N LEU A 101 -14.08 3.55 8.22
CA LEU A 101 -14.87 2.76 9.16
C LEU A 101 -15.82 1.82 8.41
N TRP A 102 -16.18 0.68 9.01
CA TRP A 102 -17.09 -0.29 8.39
C TRP A 102 -18.42 0.30 7.90
N PRO A 103 -19.13 1.17 8.65
CA PRO A 103 -20.36 1.79 8.16
C PRO A 103 -20.13 2.67 6.92
N GLY A 104 -18.94 3.25 6.81
CA GLY A 104 -18.52 4.08 5.69
C GLY A 104 -17.89 3.28 4.55
N PHE A 105 -17.74 1.96 4.66
CA PHE A 105 -17.15 1.11 3.63
C PHE A 105 -18.23 0.54 2.71
N ALA A 106 -18.18 0.91 1.42
CA ALA A 106 -19.13 0.40 0.44
C ALA A 106 -18.71 -0.98 -0.04
N MET A 107 -17.56 -1.08 -0.70
CA MET A 107 -17.01 -2.32 -1.25
C MET A 107 -15.55 -2.18 -1.65
N ALA A 108 -14.86 -3.32 -1.74
CA ALA A 108 -13.61 -3.41 -2.48
C ALA A 108 -13.89 -3.64 -3.97
N ARG A 109 -13.30 -2.81 -4.83
CA ARG A 109 -13.38 -2.99 -6.28
C ARG A 109 -12.41 -4.09 -6.73
N LEU A 110 -12.70 -4.66 -7.90
CA LEU A 110 -11.78 -5.59 -8.56
C LEU A 110 -10.40 -4.94 -8.74
N PRO A 111 -9.30 -5.71 -8.62
CA PRO A 111 -7.97 -5.14 -8.73
C PRO A 111 -7.73 -4.57 -10.13
N ALA A 112 -7.32 -3.30 -10.19
CA ALA A 112 -7.05 -2.56 -11.41
C ALA A 112 -5.55 -2.26 -11.55
N GLY A 113 -5.11 -1.91 -12.76
CA GLY A 113 -3.73 -1.52 -13.05
C GLY A 113 -2.93 -2.56 -13.85
N ARG A 114 -1.73 -2.16 -14.29
CA ARG A 114 -0.82 -3.01 -15.08
C ARG A 114 0.01 -3.94 -14.19
N ARG A 115 0.54 -5.02 -14.77
CA ARG A 115 1.40 -5.99 -14.05
C ARG A 115 2.49 -5.28 -13.26
N GLY A 116 2.57 -5.62 -11.98
CA GLY A 116 3.41 -4.95 -11.00
C GLY A 116 2.74 -3.76 -10.30
N ASN A 117 1.96 -2.91 -10.98
CA ASN A 117 1.31 -1.71 -10.37
C ASN A 117 -0.19 -1.94 -10.17
N ARG A 118 -0.56 -3.18 -9.81
CA ARG A 118 -1.95 -3.50 -9.50
C ARG A 118 -2.33 -2.92 -8.13
N TYR A 119 -3.56 -2.49 -8.01
CA TYR A 119 -4.14 -1.99 -6.77
C TYR A 119 -5.62 -2.32 -6.67
N VAL A 120 -6.12 -2.42 -5.45
CA VAL A 120 -7.54 -2.52 -5.11
C VAL A 120 -7.98 -1.18 -4.58
N ALA A 121 -9.08 -0.67 -5.13
CA ALA A 121 -9.73 0.52 -4.67
C ALA A 121 -10.80 0.17 -3.63
N LEU A 122 -10.67 0.71 -2.43
CA LEU A 122 -11.66 0.65 -1.37
C LEU A 122 -12.58 1.86 -1.51
N LYS A 123 -13.83 1.60 -1.88
CA LYS A 123 -14.81 2.66 -2.11
C LYS A 123 -15.53 2.99 -0.81
N PRO A 124 -15.56 4.26 -0.38
CA PRO A 124 -16.44 4.69 0.70
C PRO A 124 -17.91 4.73 0.24
N VAL A 125 -18.84 4.64 1.19
CA VAL A 125 -20.29 4.78 0.95
C VAL A 125 -20.61 6.21 0.51
N ASP A 126 -20.01 7.19 1.17
CA ASP A 126 -20.10 8.59 0.75
C ASP A 126 -19.27 8.82 -0.52
N ALA A 127 -19.90 9.36 -1.57
CA ALA A 127 -19.24 9.73 -2.82
C ALA A 127 -18.18 10.83 -2.64
N ARG A 128 -18.24 11.60 -1.54
CA ARG A 128 -17.20 12.58 -1.17
C ARG A 128 -16.04 11.95 -0.40
N GLY A 129 -16.19 10.70 0.05
CA GLY A 129 -15.15 9.98 0.77
C GLY A 129 -13.93 9.72 -0.11
N LEU A 130 -12.74 9.85 0.47
CA LEU A 130 -11.49 9.57 -0.20
C LEU A 130 -11.34 8.06 -0.43
N GLU A 131 -11.24 7.65 -1.70
CA GLU A 131 -10.89 6.28 -2.08
C GLU A 131 -9.51 5.91 -1.52
N ILE A 132 -9.43 4.76 -0.85
CA ILE A 132 -8.17 4.19 -0.39
C ILE A 132 -7.69 3.17 -1.42
N ARG A 133 -6.44 3.29 -1.88
CA ARG A 133 -5.84 2.35 -2.84
C ARG A 133 -4.85 1.44 -2.14
N VAL A 134 -5.20 0.16 -2.04
CA VAL A 134 -4.32 -0.89 -1.52
C VAL A 134 -3.53 -1.45 -2.69
N SER A 135 -2.21 -1.28 -2.67
CA SER A 135 -1.34 -1.76 -3.75
C SER A 135 -0.94 -3.22 -3.56
N GLN A 136 -0.49 -3.86 -4.65
CA GLN A 136 0.11 -5.20 -4.61
C GLN A 136 1.39 -5.27 -3.75
N ALA A 137 1.96 -4.12 -3.39
CA ALA A 137 3.09 -4.04 -2.46
C ALA A 137 2.68 -4.30 -1.01
N SER A 138 1.39 -4.18 -0.67
CA SER A 138 0.87 -4.49 0.68
C SER A 138 0.31 -5.90 0.76
N VAL A 139 -0.38 -6.35 -0.30
CA VAL A 139 -1.00 -7.68 -0.37
C VAL A 139 -0.68 -8.33 -1.71
N GLN A 140 -0.13 -9.54 -1.67
CA GLN A 140 0.34 -10.25 -2.85
C GLN A 140 -0.82 -10.64 -3.78
N ASP A 141 -1.84 -11.24 -3.18
CA ASP A 141 -3.06 -11.67 -3.87
C ASP A 141 -4.16 -10.65 -3.62
N LEU A 142 -4.25 -9.69 -4.54
CA LEU A 142 -5.26 -8.63 -4.48
C LEU A 142 -6.67 -9.15 -4.78
N ASP A 143 -6.79 -10.19 -5.60
CA ASP A 143 -8.08 -10.77 -5.96
C ASP A 143 -8.67 -11.49 -4.74
N ALA A 144 -7.86 -12.31 -4.07
CA ALA A 144 -8.26 -12.97 -2.83
C ALA A 144 -8.52 -11.98 -1.69
N PHE A 145 -7.75 -10.89 -1.60
CA PHE A 145 -8.00 -9.81 -0.64
C PHE A 145 -9.35 -9.13 -0.87
N THR A 146 -9.70 -8.81 -2.12
CA THR A 146 -11.00 -8.22 -2.45
C THR A 146 -12.15 -9.15 -2.05
N HIS A 147 -12.05 -10.45 -2.34
CA HIS A 147 -13.07 -11.42 -1.95
C HIS A 147 -13.20 -11.53 -0.43
N TRP A 148 -12.07 -11.67 0.27
CA TRP A 148 -12.05 -11.76 1.73
C TRP A 148 -12.67 -10.52 2.38
N LEU A 149 -12.33 -9.32 1.91
CA LEU A 149 -12.83 -8.07 2.50
C LEU A 149 -14.34 -7.85 2.27
N ASN A 150 -14.83 -8.23 1.09
CA ASN A 150 -16.26 -8.17 0.80
C ASN A 150 -17.04 -9.23 1.61
N ALA A 151 -16.51 -10.44 1.76
CA ALA A 151 -17.12 -11.47 2.61
C ALA A 151 -17.18 -11.04 4.08
N LEU A 152 -16.11 -10.41 4.59
CA LEU A 152 -16.06 -9.88 5.96
C LEU A 152 -17.06 -8.74 6.19
N ARG A 153 -17.25 -7.87 5.20
CA ARG A 153 -18.30 -6.83 5.24
C ARG A 153 -19.69 -7.46 5.32
N ASP A 154 -19.94 -8.48 4.50
CA ASP A 154 -21.26 -9.09 4.38
C ASP A 154 -21.62 -9.86 5.65
N SER A 155 -20.70 -10.62 6.23
CA SER A 155 -20.91 -11.30 7.52
C SER A 155 -21.25 -10.32 8.65
N ARG A 156 -20.59 -9.16 8.67
CA ARG A 156 -20.86 -8.10 9.65
C ARG A 156 -22.25 -7.49 9.50
N ARG A 157 -22.70 -7.23 8.27
CA ARG A 157 -24.04 -6.70 8.02
C ARG A 157 -25.13 -7.69 8.42
N THR A 158 -24.93 -8.98 8.19
CA THR A 158 -25.87 -10.02 8.63
C THR A 158 -25.95 -10.05 10.16
N ALA A 159 -24.80 -10.07 10.85
CA ALA A 159 -24.76 -10.07 12.31
C ALA A 159 -25.43 -8.84 12.95
N GLU A 160 -25.25 -7.65 12.38
CA GLU A 160 -25.93 -6.42 12.83
C GLU A 160 -27.45 -6.46 12.56
N GLY A 161 -27.88 -7.10 11.47
CA GLY A 161 -29.28 -7.28 11.12
C GLY A 161 -30.01 -8.20 12.11
N ASP A 162 -29.38 -9.33 12.44
CA ASP A 162 -29.94 -10.32 13.37
C ASP A 162 -30.05 -9.76 14.80
N ALA A 163 -29.01 -9.05 15.27
CA ALA A 163 -29.04 -8.40 16.59
C ALA A 163 -30.12 -7.32 16.72
N ARG A 164 -30.56 -6.71 15.60
CA ARG A 164 -31.65 -5.74 15.59
C ARG A 164 -33.03 -6.41 15.59
N ALA A 165 -33.14 -7.62 15.06
CA ALA A 165 -34.38 -8.39 15.02
C ALA A 165 -34.74 -9.01 16.38
N ASP A 166 -33.74 -9.38 17.19
CA ASP A 166 -33.96 -9.98 18.53
C ASP A 166 -34.39 -8.96 19.61
N HIS A 167 -34.36 -7.66 19.30
CA HIS A 167 -34.72 -6.58 20.21
C HIS A 167 -35.96 -5.78 19.81
N GLY A 168 -36.72 -6.25 18.81
CA GLY A 168 -38.00 -5.67 18.37
C GLY A 168 -39.19 -6.55 18.75
#